data_AF-A0A8M8VFC6-F1
#
_entry.id   AF-A0A8M8VFC6-F1
#
_cell.length_a   1.000
_cell.length_b   1.000
_cell.length_c   1.000
_cell.angle_alpha   90.00
_cell.angle_beta   90.00
_cell.angle_gamma   90.00
#
_symmetry.space_group_name_H-M   'P 1'
#
loop_
_entity.id
_entity.type
_entity.pdbx_description
1 polymer ?
#
loop_
_entity_poly.entity_id
_entity_poly.type
_entity_poly.pdbx_seq_one_letter_code
_entity_poly.pdbx_strand_id
1 'polypeptide(L)'
;MRKTLFYELSLKQWWERIYSAENENQENNVVVVDARVKRLLCLVLGMEAEKDGREDGDGFVWFKVKGDCKRRVSVGLSCAVYEKMRWVQGTRGWFDGERDVRVCGSKEIGSSSNGWRKFCCYVLVESFVVRRMDGSLLINFSFRNTDRIECRWE
;
A
#
# COMPACT_ATOMS: atom_id res chain seq x y z
N MET A 1 -18.40 12.13 -20.19
CA MET A 1 -17.16 11.34 -20.11
C MET A 1 -16.73 10.98 -21.52
N ARG A 2 -15.52 11.36 -21.95
CA ARG A 2 -14.97 10.83 -23.21
C ARG A 2 -14.53 9.39 -22.95
N LYS A 3 -15.07 8.45 -23.73
CA LYS A 3 -14.66 7.04 -23.68
C LYS A 3 -13.21 6.98 -24.19
N THR A 4 -12.27 6.73 -23.30
CA THR A 4 -10.87 6.50 -23.67
C THR A 4 -10.67 4.99 -23.77
N LEU A 5 -10.16 4.53 -24.91
CA LEU A 5 -9.89 3.11 -25.17
C LEU A 5 -8.58 2.65 -24.50
N PHE A 6 -7.69 3.59 -24.25
CA PHE A 6 -6.36 3.36 -23.69
C PHE A 6 -6.23 3.98 -22.31
N TYR A 7 -5.35 3.39 -21.51
CA TYR A 7 -5.03 3.83 -20.15
C TYR A 7 -3.51 3.78 -19.97
N GLU A 8 -3.00 4.68 -19.15
CA GLU A 8 -1.62 4.64 -18.69
C GLU A 8 -1.55 3.80 -17.40
N LEU A 9 -0.64 2.84 -17.37
CA LEU A 9 -0.31 2.06 -16.17
C LEU A 9 1.14 2.33 -15.79
N SER A 10 1.36 2.89 -14.61
CA SER A 10 2.70 3.14 -14.06
C SER A 10 2.89 2.39 -12.74
N LEU A 11 4.10 1.87 -12.49
CA LEU A 11 4.50 1.38 -11.17
C LEU A 11 5.36 2.44 -10.48
N LYS A 12 4.91 2.94 -9.33
CA LYS A 12 5.65 3.91 -8.50
C LYS A 12 6.18 3.23 -7.24
N GLN A 13 7.36 3.63 -6.78
CA GLN A 13 7.96 3.10 -5.56
C GLN A 13 8.42 4.25 -4.65
N TRP A 14 8.15 4.13 -3.35
CA TRP A 14 8.62 5.09 -2.34
C TRP A 14 8.70 4.44 -0.96
N TRP A 15 9.42 5.06 -0.03
CA TRP A 15 9.46 4.66 1.37
C TRP A 15 8.38 5.40 2.17
N GLU A 16 7.52 4.67 2.88
CA GLU A 16 6.49 5.23 3.76
C GLU A 16 6.83 4.93 5.21
N ARG A 17 6.78 5.93 6.09
CA ARG A 17 7.05 5.74 7.52
C ARG A 17 5.88 4.98 8.17
N ILE A 18 6.20 3.90 8.87
CA ILE A 18 5.23 3.06 9.58
C ILE A 18 5.33 3.16 11.10
N TYR A 19 6.47 3.65 11.61
CA TYR A 19 6.71 3.79 13.04
C TYR A 19 7.68 4.94 13.31
N SER A 20 7.50 5.62 14.44
CA SER A 20 8.45 6.58 14.98
C SER A 20 8.43 6.56 16.50
N ALA A 21 9.61 6.57 17.11
CA ALA A 21 9.82 6.78 18.53
C ALA A 21 10.79 7.95 18.74
N GLU A 22 10.59 8.70 19.81
CA GLU A 22 11.47 9.77 20.22
C GLU A 22 11.97 9.50 21.65
N ASN A 23 13.19 9.92 21.93
CA ASN A 23 13.85 9.68 23.21
C ASN A 23 13.91 10.97 24.01
N GLU A 24 12.83 11.29 24.73
CA GLU A 24 12.74 12.53 25.51
C GLU A 24 13.62 12.50 26.77
N ASN A 25 13.81 11.32 27.37
CA ASN A 25 14.44 11.18 28.69
C ASN A 25 15.85 10.57 28.65
N GLN A 26 16.40 10.23 27.48
CA GLN A 26 17.74 9.63 27.30
C GLN A 26 18.01 8.30 28.07
N GLU A 27 17.02 7.73 28.74
CA GLU A 27 17.20 6.56 29.62
C GLU A 27 17.02 5.21 28.92
N ASN A 28 16.35 5.17 27.76
CA ASN A 28 16.02 3.92 27.08
C ASN A 28 17.01 3.56 25.98
N ASN A 29 17.73 2.46 26.21
CA ASN A 29 18.66 1.85 25.24
C ASN A 29 17.98 0.86 24.29
N VAL A 30 16.66 0.69 24.39
CA VAL A 30 15.89 -0.25 23.56
C VAL A 30 14.65 0.45 23.02
N VAL A 31 14.41 0.32 21.72
CA VAL A 31 13.16 0.73 21.07
C VAL A 31 12.36 -0.50 20.68
N VAL A 32 11.12 -0.57 21.16
CA VAL A 32 10.16 -1.62 20.81
C VAL A 32 9.26 -1.11 19.69
N VAL A 33 9.38 -1.71 18.51
CA VAL A 33 8.55 -1.43 17.34
C VAL A 33 7.29 -2.27 17.42
N ASP A 34 6.14 -1.62 17.34
CA ASP A 34 4.84 -2.25 17.15
C ASP A 34 3.99 -1.40 16.21
N ALA A 35 3.89 -1.84 14.96
CA ALA A 35 3.15 -1.11 13.93
C ALA A 35 2.18 -2.04 13.20
N ARG A 36 0.95 -1.57 12.96
CA ARG A 36 -0.01 -2.25 12.10
C ARG A 36 0.06 -1.68 10.69
N VAL A 37 0.36 -2.54 9.73
CA VAL A 37 0.58 -2.17 8.34
C VAL A 37 -0.44 -2.87 7.45
N LYS A 38 -1.24 -2.08 6.73
CA LYS A 38 -2.16 -2.60 5.73
C LYS A 38 -1.40 -2.90 4.44
N ARG A 39 -1.16 -4.18 4.15
CA ARG A 39 -0.37 -4.68 3.01
C ARG A 39 -0.90 -4.21 1.67
N LEU A 40 -2.21 -4.24 1.47
CA LEU A 40 -2.83 -3.87 0.20
C LEU A 40 -3.90 -2.80 0.43
N LEU A 41 -3.71 -1.66 -0.22
CA LEU A 41 -4.69 -0.59 -0.29
C LEU A 41 -5.10 -0.36 -1.75
N CYS A 42 -6.39 -0.51 -2.02
CA CYS A 42 -7.00 -0.21 -3.30
C CYS A 42 -7.76 1.10 -3.19
N LEU A 43 -7.52 2.04 -4.10
CA LEU A 43 -8.27 3.28 -4.16
C LEU A 43 -8.89 3.46 -5.54
N VAL A 44 -10.20 3.65 -5.60
CA VAL A 44 -10.93 4.04 -6.81
C VAL A 44 -11.20 5.53 -6.71
N LEU A 45 -10.70 6.31 -7.68
CA LEU A 45 -10.78 7.78 -7.65
C LEU A 45 -10.26 8.40 -6.33
N GLY A 46 -9.27 7.76 -5.70
CA GLY A 46 -8.71 8.19 -4.41
C GLY A 46 -9.49 7.74 -3.16
N MET A 47 -10.61 7.05 -3.32
CA MET A 47 -11.41 6.52 -2.20
C MET A 47 -11.14 5.03 -2.00
N GLU A 48 -11.07 4.57 -0.74
CA GLU A 48 -10.82 3.16 -0.46
C GLU A 48 -11.88 2.27 -1.12
N ALA A 49 -11.42 1.23 -1.81
CA ALA A 49 -12.26 0.31 -2.55
C ALA A 49 -11.88 -1.14 -2.25
N GLU A 50 -12.79 -2.04 -2.57
CA GLU A 50 -12.59 -3.49 -2.50
C GLU A 50 -13.02 -4.16 -3.81
N LYS A 51 -12.46 -5.34 -4.06
CA LYS A 51 -12.89 -6.19 -5.18
C LYS A 51 -14.35 -6.57 -4.96
N ASP A 52 -15.19 -6.30 -5.96
CA ASP A 52 -16.59 -6.70 -5.98
C ASP A 52 -16.65 -8.20 -6.31
N GLY A 53 -17.41 -8.99 -5.55
CA GLY A 53 -17.47 -10.45 -5.70
C GLY A 53 -18.27 -10.94 -6.92
N ARG A 54 -18.56 -10.05 -7.88
CA ARG A 54 -19.26 -10.42 -9.12
C ARG A 54 -18.36 -11.33 -9.95
N GLU A 55 -18.94 -12.36 -10.55
CA GLU A 55 -18.22 -13.26 -11.44
C GLU A 55 -17.72 -12.52 -12.68
N ASP A 56 -16.49 -12.84 -13.09
CA ASP A 56 -15.70 -12.19 -14.16
C ASP A 56 -16.25 -12.44 -15.59
N GLY A 57 -17.53 -12.78 -15.73
CA GLY A 57 -18.15 -13.22 -17.00
C GLY A 57 -18.09 -12.21 -18.16
N ASP A 58 -17.75 -10.95 -17.86
CA ASP A 58 -17.61 -9.85 -18.84
C ASP A 58 -16.13 -9.53 -19.18
N GLY A 59 -15.16 -10.30 -18.66
CA GLY A 59 -13.72 -10.05 -18.90
C GLY A 59 -13.14 -8.87 -18.10
N PHE A 60 -13.87 -8.41 -17.07
CA PHE A 60 -13.46 -7.35 -16.15
C PHE A 60 -13.56 -7.81 -14.70
N VAL A 61 -12.56 -7.42 -13.91
CA VAL A 61 -12.59 -7.47 -12.45
C VAL A 61 -13.13 -6.15 -11.92
N TRP A 62 -14.17 -6.20 -11.11
CA TRP A 62 -14.86 -5.02 -10.61
C TRP A 62 -14.36 -4.61 -9.22
N PHE A 63 -14.28 -3.30 -8.99
CA PHE A 63 -13.92 -2.70 -7.71
C PHE A 63 -14.98 -1.68 -7.30
N LYS A 64 -15.37 -1.71 -6.04
CA LYS A 64 -16.39 -0.82 -5.47
C LYS A 64 -15.81 -0.02 -4.33
N VAL A 65 -16.08 1.28 -4.31
CA VAL A 65 -15.72 2.16 -3.19
C VAL A 65 -16.45 1.72 -1.91
N LYS A 66 -15.73 1.68 -0.79
CA LYS A 66 -16.28 1.40 0.54
C LYS A 66 -17.01 2.61 1.10
N GLY A 67 -18.06 2.35 1.89
CA GLY A 67 -18.84 3.38 2.59
C GLY A 67 -20.11 3.79 1.85
N ASP A 68 -20.94 4.57 2.55
CA ASP A 68 -22.28 4.97 2.09
C ASP A 68 -22.19 6.20 1.19
N CYS A 69 -21.59 6.01 0.02
CA CYS A 69 -21.54 7.05 -1.01
C CYS A 69 -22.94 7.18 -1.64
N LYS A 70 -23.53 8.39 -1.67
CA LYS A 70 -24.80 8.67 -2.38
C LYS A 70 -24.81 8.17 -3.83
N ARG A 71 -23.63 8.02 -4.45
CA ARG A 71 -23.40 7.31 -5.71
C ARG A 71 -22.56 6.08 -5.45
N ARG A 72 -23.06 4.90 -5.82
CA ARG A 72 -22.24 3.67 -5.92
C ARG A 72 -21.21 3.88 -7.03
N VAL A 73 -19.97 4.18 -6.66
CA VAL A 73 -18.85 4.29 -7.59
C VAL A 73 -18.19 2.93 -7.71
N SER A 74 -18.20 2.38 -8.92
CA SER A 74 -17.45 1.17 -9.27
C SER A 74 -16.61 1.38 -10.52
N VAL A 75 -15.52 0.64 -10.61
CA VAL A 75 -14.61 0.61 -11.76
C VAL A 75 -14.36 -0.83 -12.14
N GLY A 76 -14.53 -1.15 -13.42
CA GLY A 76 -14.10 -2.42 -14.01
C GLY A 76 -12.69 -2.27 -14.59
N LEU A 77 -11.82 -3.22 -14.28
CA LEU A 77 -10.47 -3.32 -14.83
C LEU A 77 -10.37 -4.61 -15.64
N SER A 78 -9.83 -4.55 -16.85
CA SER A 78 -9.68 -5.74 -17.70
C SER A 78 -8.90 -6.84 -16.97
N CYS A 79 -9.39 -8.09 -17.05
CA CYS A 79 -8.73 -9.24 -16.45
C CYS A 79 -7.28 -9.38 -16.91
N ALA A 80 -6.97 -9.09 -18.18
CA ALA A 80 -5.61 -9.15 -18.71
C ALA A 80 -4.65 -8.16 -18.01
N VAL A 81 -5.13 -6.93 -17.74
CA VAL A 81 -4.34 -5.91 -17.03
C VAL A 81 -4.17 -6.29 -15.56
N TYR A 82 -5.26 -6.75 -14.92
CA TYR A 82 -5.26 -7.20 -13.54
C TYR A 82 -4.29 -8.37 -13.31
N GLU A 83 -4.35 -9.41 -14.15
CA GLU A 83 -3.44 -10.55 -14.06
C GLU A 83 -2.00 -10.14 -14.36
N LYS A 84 -1.75 -9.22 -15.31
CA LYS A 84 -0.38 -8.73 -15.55
C LYS A 84 0.21 -8.05 -14.31
N MET A 85 -0.56 -7.21 -13.62
CA MET A 85 -0.11 -6.60 -12.37
C MET A 85 0.13 -7.65 -11.27
N ARG A 86 -0.71 -8.70 -11.21
CA ARG A 86 -0.59 -9.83 -10.29
C ARG A 86 0.70 -10.61 -10.50
N TRP A 87 1.04 -10.89 -11.75
CA TRP A 87 2.29 -11.56 -12.12
C TRP A 87 3.52 -10.72 -11.78
N VAL A 88 3.49 -9.40 -12.03
CA VAL A 88 4.62 -8.49 -11.72
C VAL A 88 4.92 -8.45 -10.22
N GLN A 89 3.90 -8.50 -9.36
CA GLN A 89 4.10 -8.54 -7.90
C GLN A 89 4.37 -9.96 -7.36
N GLY A 90 4.49 -10.98 -8.21
CA GLY A 90 4.99 -12.30 -7.84
C GLY A 90 4.27 -12.92 -6.64
N THR A 91 2.94 -12.97 -6.66
CA THR A 91 2.08 -13.60 -5.63
C THR A 91 2.14 -12.98 -4.23
N ARG A 92 2.77 -11.80 -4.03
CA ARG A 92 3.02 -11.13 -2.73
C ARG A 92 1.80 -10.61 -1.93
N GLY A 93 0.69 -11.35 -1.89
CA GLY A 93 -0.52 -10.95 -1.17
C GLY A 93 -1.40 -10.06 -2.04
N TRP A 94 -2.00 -10.67 -3.05
CA TRP A 94 -3.11 -10.09 -3.79
C TRP A 94 -4.34 -9.93 -2.87
N PHE A 95 -5.49 -9.51 -3.41
CA PHE A 95 -6.71 -9.26 -2.60
C PHE A 95 -7.19 -10.43 -1.72
N ASP A 96 -6.66 -11.62 -1.92
CA ASP A 96 -7.07 -12.86 -1.27
C ASP A 96 -6.26 -13.17 0.02
N GLY A 97 -5.35 -12.29 0.44
CA GLY A 97 -4.49 -12.47 1.62
C GLY A 97 -4.85 -11.61 2.84
N GLU A 98 -4.20 -11.90 3.98
CA GLU A 98 -4.32 -11.10 5.20
C GLU A 98 -3.85 -9.67 4.95
N ARG A 99 -4.79 -8.72 5.10
CA ARG A 99 -4.57 -7.31 4.72
C ARG A 99 -3.84 -6.51 5.77
N ASP A 100 -3.95 -6.86 7.04
CA ASP A 100 -3.35 -6.13 8.14
C ASP A 100 -2.29 -7.01 8.81
N VAL A 101 -1.03 -6.59 8.74
CA VAL A 101 0.10 -7.30 9.35
C VAL A 101 0.67 -6.47 10.48
N ARG A 102 0.97 -7.13 11.60
CA ARG A 102 1.68 -6.53 12.72
C ARG A 102 3.18 -6.67 12.51
N VAL A 103 3.88 -5.55 12.42
CA VAL A 103 5.34 -5.48 12.39
C VAL A 103 5.81 -5.26 13.83
N CYS A 104 6.40 -6.30 14.42
CA CYS A 104 6.98 -6.26 15.75
C CYS A 104 8.49 -6.45 15.71
N GLY A 105 9.21 -5.80 16.62
CA GLY A 105 10.63 -6.07 16.85
C GLY A 105 11.20 -5.18 17.94
N SER A 106 12.39 -5.51 18.43
CA SER A 106 13.17 -4.63 19.31
C SER A 106 14.49 -4.26 18.64
N LYS A 107 14.91 -3.01 18.83
CA LYS A 107 16.22 -2.52 18.38
C LYS A 107 16.97 -2.03 19.60
N GLU A 108 18.06 -2.71 19.92
CA GLU A 108 18.99 -2.27 20.96
C GLU A 108 19.99 -1.27 20.36
N ILE A 109 20.38 -0.32 21.18
CA ILE A 109 21.42 0.65 20.87
C ILE A 109 22.78 0.03 21.13
N GLY A 110 23.59 -0.09 20.07
CA GLY A 110 25.01 -0.40 20.21
C GLY A 110 25.71 0.73 20.95
N SER A 111 26.76 0.40 21.72
CA SER A 111 27.49 1.30 22.64
C SER A 111 28.08 2.58 22.01
N SER A 112 27.87 2.83 20.72
CA SER A 112 28.41 3.92 19.92
C SER A 112 27.42 5.05 19.61
N SER A 113 26.12 4.92 19.90
CA SER A 113 25.17 6.04 19.76
C SER A 113 24.85 6.69 21.11
N ASN A 114 25.72 7.61 21.53
CA ASN A 114 25.45 8.51 22.65
C ASN A 114 24.17 9.31 22.38
N GLY A 115 23.06 8.97 23.04
CA GLY A 115 21.84 9.79 23.06
C GLY A 115 21.13 9.91 21.71
N TRP A 116 20.62 8.80 21.17
CA TRP A 116 19.68 8.83 20.04
C TRP A 116 18.49 9.75 20.36
N ARG A 117 18.04 10.53 19.38
CA ARG A 117 16.90 11.46 19.55
C ARG A 117 15.63 10.89 18.96
N LYS A 118 15.73 10.25 17.80
CA LYS A 118 14.59 9.70 17.09
C LYS A 118 14.94 8.38 16.42
N PHE A 119 13.94 7.50 16.34
CA PHE A 119 14.03 6.23 15.64
C PHE A 119 12.81 6.09 14.74
N CYS A 120 13.01 5.84 13.46
CA CYS A 120 11.95 5.71 12.47
C CYS A 120 12.08 4.39 11.72
N CYS A 121 10.96 3.73 11.43
CA CYS A 121 10.92 2.61 10.50
C CYS A 121 10.05 2.95 9.29
N TYR A 122 10.52 2.52 8.14
CA TYR A 122 9.94 2.78 6.83
C TYR A 122 9.69 1.45 6.12
N VAL A 123 8.59 1.38 5.36
CA VAL A 123 8.26 0.25 4.50
C VAL A 123 8.35 0.69 3.05
N LEU A 124 8.85 -0.18 2.17
CA LEU A 124 8.77 0.08 0.74
C LEU A 124 7.33 -0.07 0.27
N VAL A 125 6.79 0.98 -0.34
CA VAL A 125 5.48 0.99 -0.98
C VAL A 125 5.67 0.92 -2.48
N GLU A 126 4.98 -0.03 -3.12
CA GLU A 126 4.95 -0.22 -4.56
C GLU A 126 3.50 -0.01 -5.02
N SER A 127 3.24 0.98 -5.86
CA SER A 127 1.88 1.35 -6.27
C SER A 127 1.70 1.32 -7.77
N PHE A 128 0.81 0.44 -8.24
CA PHE A 128 0.31 0.53 -9.59
C PHE A 128 -0.71 1.65 -9.67
N VAL A 129 -0.49 2.59 -10.57
CA VAL A 129 -1.37 3.73 -10.80
C VAL A 129 -1.92 3.66 -12.21
N VAL A 130 -3.23 3.48 -12.33
CA VAL A 130 -3.94 3.47 -13.61
C VAL A 130 -4.58 4.84 -13.83
N ARG A 131 -4.19 5.51 -14.91
CA ARG A 131 -4.75 6.78 -15.35
C ARG A 131 -5.46 6.64 -16.68
N ARG A 132 -6.51 7.44 -16.86
CA ARG A 132 -7.07 7.68 -18.20
C ARG A 132 -6.08 8.53 -19.00
N MET A 133 -6.23 8.55 -20.33
CA MET A 133 -5.38 9.38 -21.20
C MET A 133 -5.48 10.89 -20.93
N ASP A 134 -6.55 11.35 -20.27
CA ASP A 134 -6.69 12.74 -19.83
C ASP A 134 -5.92 13.05 -18.52
N GLY A 135 -5.15 12.08 -18.01
CA GLY A 135 -4.38 12.18 -16.77
C GLY A 135 -5.19 11.91 -15.49
N SER A 136 -6.52 11.75 -15.58
CA SER A 136 -7.35 11.48 -14.41
C SER A 136 -7.05 10.11 -13.81
N LEU A 137 -6.93 10.06 -12.48
CA LEU A 137 -6.78 8.80 -11.74
C LEU A 137 -8.04 7.95 -11.92
N LEU A 138 -7.85 6.67 -12.26
CA LEU A 138 -8.93 5.69 -12.31
C LEU A 138 -8.91 4.83 -11.04
N ILE A 139 -7.82 4.11 -10.85
CA ILE A 139 -7.61 3.17 -9.74
C ILE A 139 -6.12 3.07 -9.42
N ASN A 140 -5.77 2.87 -8.16
CA ASN A 140 -4.43 2.48 -7.77
C ASN A 140 -4.42 1.36 -6.74
N PHE A 141 -3.39 0.52 -6.83
CA PHE A 141 -3.14 -0.59 -5.93
C PHE A 141 -1.79 -0.37 -5.26
N SER A 142 -1.79 0.00 -3.99
CA SER A 142 -0.59 0.24 -3.20
C SER A 142 -0.28 -0.97 -2.33
N PHE A 143 0.89 -1.57 -2.58
CA PHE A 143 1.42 -2.71 -1.86
C PHE A 143 2.50 -2.23 -0.90
N ARG A 144 2.31 -2.48 0.40
CA ARG A 144 3.34 -2.26 1.42
C ARG A 144 4.12 -3.55 1.60
N ASN A 145 5.38 -3.54 1.19
CA ASN A 145 6.25 -4.69 1.20
C ASN A 145 6.85 -4.87 2.59
N THR A 146 6.17 -5.65 3.43
CA THR A 146 6.59 -5.93 4.83
C THR A 146 7.91 -6.70 4.92
N ASP A 147 8.38 -7.31 3.82
CA ASP A 147 9.69 -7.97 3.75
C ASP A 147 10.81 -6.95 3.49
N ARG A 148 10.47 -5.71 3.12
CA ARG A 148 11.40 -4.61 2.86
C ARG A 148 11.11 -3.45 3.81
N ILE A 149 11.56 -3.62 5.05
CA ILE A 149 11.48 -2.61 6.10
C ILE A 149 12.90 -2.11 6.40
N GLU A 150 13.05 -0.79 6.43
CA GLU A 150 14.29 -0.12 6.82
C GLU A 150 14.02 0.73 8.06
N CYS A 151 14.81 0.52 9.11
CA CYS A 151 14.77 1.34 10.31
C CYS A 151 16.06 2.12 10.47
N ARG A 152 15.94 3.38 10.87
CA ARG A 152 17.05 4.34 10.97
C ARG A 152 16.93 5.14 12.27
N TRP A 153 18.09 5.45 12.84
CA TRP A 153 18.22 6.43 13.91
C TRP A 153 18.37 7.82 13.27
N GLU A 154 17.60 8.78 13.75
CA GLU A 154 17.55 10.19 13.31
C GLU A 154 17.95 11.13 14.46
#